data_AF-A0A955VDD0-F1
#
_entry.id   AF-A0A955VDD0-F1
#
_cell.length_a   1.000
_cell.length_b   1.000
_cell.length_c   1.000
_cell.angle_alpha   90.00
_cell.angle_beta   90.00
_cell.angle_gamma   90.00
#
_symmetry.space_group_name_H-M   'P 1'
#
loop_
_entity.id
_entity.type
_entity.pdbx_description
1 polymer ?
#
loop_
_entity_poly.entity_id
_entity_poly.type
_entity_poly.pdbx_seq_one_letter_code
_entity_poly.pdbx_strand_id
1 'polypeptide(L)'
;MGDHDDHERIPTVSCERCGFNNPEGTVSCFGCGQALRPDAIRRLVTVRRRRQSAERLRIQDLAQLRIRVRPRTEEVLARPRTARNRRLADTEPQTPGM
;
A
#
# COMPACT_ATOMS: atom_id res chain seq x y z
N MET A 1 19.45 -43.27 -23.04
CA MET A 1 20.56 -42.43 -23.52
C MET A 1 20.06 -41.00 -23.51
N GLY A 2 20.64 -40.16 -22.65
CA GLY A 2 20.56 -38.70 -22.77
C GLY A 2 19.66 -37.98 -21.77
N ASP A 3 20.06 -37.96 -20.51
CA ASP A 3 19.67 -36.94 -19.52
C ASP A 3 19.79 -35.54 -20.12
N HIS A 4 18.69 -34.78 -20.10
CA HIS A 4 18.70 -33.33 -20.32
C HIS A 4 18.13 -32.66 -19.08
N ASP A 5 18.95 -32.61 -18.02
CA ASP A 5 18.78 -31.64 -16.95
C ASP A 5 19.12 -30.26 -17.51
N ASP A 6 18.14 -29.64 -18.18
CA ASP A 6 18.13 -28.21 -18.49
C ASP A 6 17.97 -27.42 -17.18
N HIS A 7 19.02 -27.43 -16.34
CA HIS A 7 19.13 -26.49 -15.24
C HIS A 7 19.28 -25.09 -15.84
N GLU A 8 18.16 -24.38 -15.92
CA GLU A 8 18.09 -23.00 -16.38
C GLU A 8 19.11 -22.15 -15.61
N ARG A 9 20.21 -21.82 -16.28
CA ARG A 9 21.38 -21.18 -15.66
C ARG A 9 21.00 -19.73 -15.39
N ILE A 10 20.68 -19.41 -14.14
CA ILE A 10 20.33 -18.03 -13.77
C ILE A 10 21.54 -17.13 -14.05
N PRO A 11 21.44 -16.14 -14.96
CA PRO A 11 22.53 -15.22 -15.25
C PRO A 11 22.92 -14.44 -14.00
N THR A 12 24.22 -14.12 -13.88
CA THR A 12 24.77 -13.42 -12.71
C THR A 12 25.52 -12.15 -13.11
N VAL A 13 25.55 -11.19 -12.19
CA VAL A 13 26.28 -9.92 -12.29
C VAL A 13 27.24 -9.79 -11.12
N SER A 14 28.51 -9.48 -11.41
CA SER A 14 29.52 -9.30 -10.37
C SER A 14 29.45 -7.89 -9.77
N CYS A 15 29.66 -7.77 -8.46
CA CYS A 15 29.70 -6.49 -7.78
C CYS A 15 31.07 -5.82 -7.96
N GLU A 16 31.10 -4.63 -8.57
CA GLU A 16 32.33 -3.86 -8.79
C GLU A 16 33.07 -3.47 -7.49
N ARG A 17 32.38 -3.42 -6.34
CA ARG A 17 33.00 -3.06 -5.04
C ARG A 17 33.63 -4.24 -4.33
N CYS A 18 32.99 -5.41 -4.30
CA CYS A 18 33.44 -6.54 -3.47
C CYS A 18 33.60 -7.86 -4.23
N GLY A 19 33.35 -7.88 -5.54
CA GLY A 19 33.49 -9.07 -6.39
C GLY A 19 32.42 -10.14 -6.22
N PHE A 20 31.45 -9.94 -5.32
CA PHE A 20 30.38 -10.91 -5.09
C PHE A 20 29.49 -11.08 -6.34
N ASN A 21 29.23 -12.31 -6.75
CA ASN A 21 28.36 -12.63 -7.88
C ASN A 21 26.90 -12.67 -7.42
N ASN A 22 26.09 -11.76 -7.94
CA ASN A 22 24.68 -11.63 -7.61
C ASN A 22 23.83 -12.16 -8.76
N PRO A 23 22.64 -12.74 -8.50
CA PRO A 23 21.67 -13.02 -9.55
C PRO A 23 21.34 -11.76 -10.36
N GLU A 24 21.12 -11.92 -11.67
CA GLU A 24 20.64 -10.83 -12.51
C GLU A 24 19.28 -10.31 -11.99
N GLY A 25 19.08 -8.99 -12.06
CA GLY A 25 17.89 -8.32 -11.52
C GLY A 25 17.99 -7.90 -10.05
N THR A 26 19.05 -8.29 -9.33
CA THR A 26 19.33 -7.76 -7.99
C THR A 26 19.65 -6.26 -8.05
N VAL A 27 19.06 -5.50 -7.13
CA VAL A 27 19.20 -4.04 -7.08
C VAL A 27 20.41 -3.62 -6.22
N SER A 28 20.71 -4.40 -5.19
CA SER A 28 21.82 -4.22 -4.26
C SER A 28 22.60 -5.52 -4.07
N CYS A 29 23.91 -5.41 -3.91
CA CYS A 29 24.83 -6.51 -3.69
C CYS A 29 24.55 -7.20 -2.36
N PHE A 30 24.39 -8.52 -2.36
CA PHE A 30 24.17 -9.30 -1.13
C PHE A 30 25.44 -9.41 -0.27
N GLY A 31 26.63 -9.24 -0.86
CA GLY A 31 27.90 -9.29 -0.14
C GLY A 31 28.27 -8.01 0.60
N CYS A 32 27.99 -6.82 0.04
CA CYS A 32 28.43 -5.55 0.63
C CYS A 32 27.35 -4.46 0.70
N GLY A 33 26.13 -4.74 0.26
CA GLY A 33 25.01 -3.79 0.26
C GLY A 33 25.08 -2.69 -0.81
N GLN A 34 26.14 -2.61 -1.61
CA GLN A 34 26.26 -1.58 -2.65
C GLN A 34 25.20 -1.76 -3.74
N ALA A 35 24.62 -0.65 -4.20
CA ALA A 35 23.74 -0.64 -5.37
C ALA A 35 24.47 -1.17 -6.61
N LEU A 36 23.91 -2.19 -7.25
CA LEU A 36 24.43 -2.77 -8.51
C LEU A 36 23.89 -2.02 -9.73
N ARG A 37 22.68 -1.45 -9.61
CA ARG A 37 22.05 -0.60 -10.63
C ARG A 37 21.65 0.74 -10.00
N PRO A 38 22.57 1.71 -9.90
CA PRO A 38 22.31 2.98 -9.22
C PRO A 38 21.14 3.76 -9.84
N ASP A 39 20.93 3.67 -11.16
CA ASP A 39 19.81 4.32 -11.82
C ASP A 39 18.45 3.68 -11.49
N ALA A 40 18.41 2.36 -11.31
CA ALA A 40 17.20 1.67 -10.88
C ALA A 40 16.81 2.07 -9.43
N ILE A 41 17.80 2.16 -8.52
CA ILE A 41 17.61 2.68 -7.16
C ILE A 41 17.08 4.12 -7.21
N ARG A 42 17.73 5.00 -8.00
CA ARG A 42 17.33 6.42 -8.11
C ARG A 42 15.86 6.54 -8.54
N ARG A 43 15.46 5.82 -9.60
CA ARG A 43 14.07 5.79 -10.07
C ARG A 43 13.12 5.28 -8.98
N LEU A 44 13.47 4.19 -8.30
CA LEU A 44 12.64 3.57 -7.27
C LEU A 44 12.45 4.49 -6.05
N VAL A 45 13.51 5.18 -5.61
CA VAL A 45 13.44 6.20 -4.56
C VAL A 45 12.54 7.37 -4.98
N THR A 46 12.66 7.85 -6.21
CA THR A 46 11.80 8.93 -6.73
C THR A 46 10.32 8.52 -6.74
N VAL A 47 10.00 7.33 -7.23
CA VAL A 47 8.62 6.81 -7.25
C VAL A 47 8.07 6.67 -5.83
N ARG A 48 8.87 6.12 -4.90
CA ARG A 48 8.48 5.98 -3.49
C ARG A 48 8.17 7.32 -2.84
N ARG A 49 9.03 8.33 -3.04
CA ARG A 49 8.80 9.69 -2.52
C ARG A 49 7.50 10.29 -3.07
N ARG A 50 7.24 10.16 -4.38
CA ARG A 50 6.00 10.65 -5.00
C ARG A 50 4.76 9.97 -4.44
N ARG A 51 4.81 8.66 -4.18
CA ARG A 51 3.70 7.93 -3.54
C ARG A 51 3.45 8.42 -2.12
N GLN A 52 4.50 8.55 -1.31
CA GLN A 52 4.38 9.06 0.07
C GLN A 52 3.82 10.48 0.11
N SER A 53 4.23 11.37 -0.80
CA SER A 53 3.67 12.73 -0.86
C SER A 53 2.19 12.73 -1.23
N ALA A 54 1.78 11.90 -2.20
CA ALA A 54 0.38 11.79 -2.60
C ALA A 54 -0.50 11.22 -1.47
N GLU A 55 0.00 10.23 -0.73
CA GLU A 55 -0.68 9.68 0.43
C GLU A 55 -0.84 10.70 1.55
N ARG A 56 0.21 11.50 1.83
CA ARG A 56 0.15 12.57 2.82
C ARG A 56 -0.91 13.62 2.48
N LEU A 57 -1.02 14.01 1.21
CA LEU A 57 -2.07 14.90 0.74
C LEU A 57 -3.47 14.31 0.96
N ARG A 58 -3.68 13.04 0.59
CA ARG A 58 -4.98 12.35 0.81
C ARG A 58 -5.39 12.31 2.28
N ILE A 59 -4.43 12.06 3.18
CA ILE A 59 -4.68 12.06 4.63
C ILE A 59 -5.09 13.46 5.10
N GLN A 60 -4.41 14.50 4.60
CA GLN A 60 -4.74 15.88 4.93
C GLN A 60 -6.14 16.28 4.45
N ASP A 61 -6.53 15.88 3.24
CA ASP A 61 -7.87 16.12 2.70
C ASP A 61 -8.95 15.41 3.54
N LEU A 62 -8.72 14.15 3.92
CA LEU A 62 -9.64 13.41 4.78
C LEU A 62 -9.79 14.08 6.15
N ALA A 63 -8.70 14.57 6.73
CA ALA A 63 -8.74 15.30 8.00
C ALA A 63 -9.56 16.60 7.88
N GLN A 64 -9.38 17.36 6.80
CA GLN A 64 -10.18 18.57 6.54
C GLN A 64 -11.67 18.24 6.35
N LEU A 65 -12.00 17.18 5.61
CA LEU A 65 -13.38 16.73 5.44
C LEU A 65 -14.01 16.34 6.78
N ARG A 66 -13.29 15.64 7.65
CA ARG A 66 -13.76 15.29 9.00
C ARG A 66 -14.09 16.52 9.82
N ILE A 67 -13.24 17.55 9.80
CA ILE A 67 -13.49 18.81 10.51
C ILE A 67 -14.78 19.47 9.99
N ARG A 68 -15.00 19.48 8.68
CA ARG A 68 -16.22 20.08 8.08
C ARG A 68 -17.49 19.29 8.38
N VAL A 69 -17.42 17.96 8.41
CA VAL A 69 -18.61 17.11 8.58
C VAL A 69 -18.98 16.91 10.04
N ARG A 70 -18.02 16.89 10.96
CA ARG A 70 -18.24 16.72 12.41
C ARG A 70 -19.37 17.60 13.00
N PRO A 71 -19.40 18.92 12.77
CA PRO A 71 -20.47 19.76 13.33
C PRO A 71 -21.84 19.40 12.74
N ARG A 72 -21.91 19.02 11.45
CA ARG A 72 -23.17 18.58 10.82
C ARG A 72 -23.68 17.27 11.42
N THR A 73 -22.79 16.32 11.72
CA THR A 73 -23.18 15.08 12.38
C THR A 73 -23.64 15.31 13.82
N GLU A 74 -22.97 16.17 14.57
CA GLU A 74 -23.36 16.54 15.93
C GLU A 74 -24.74 17.23 15.94
N GLU A 75 -24.99 18.12 14.98
CA GLU A 75 -26.27 18.81 14.80
C GLU A 75 -27.42 17.84 14.42
N VAL A 76 -27.16 16.85 13.57
CA VAL A 76 -28.14 15.81 13.22
C VAL A 76 -28.45 14.89 14.41
N LEU A 77 -27.45 14.53 15.22
CA LEU A 77 -27.62 13.69 16.40
C LEU A 77 -28.30 14.43 17.56
N ALA A 78 -28.06 15.74 17.69
CA ALA A 78 -28.69 16.58 18.70
C ALA A 78 -30.16 16.92 18.39
N ARG A 79 -30.63 16.67 17.16
CA ARG A 79 -32.03 16.90 16.81
C ARG A 79 -32.94 15.95 17.59
N PRO A 80 -33.98 16.47 18.28
CA PRO A 80 -34.91 15.62 19.00
C PRO A 80 -35.63 14.70 18.02
N ARG A 81 -35.65 13.39 18.33
CA ARG A 81 -36.38 12.39 17.56
C ARG A 81 -37.87 12.70 17.63
N THR A 82 -38.43 13.25 16.54
CA THR A 82 -39.87 13.44 16.42
C THR A 82 -40.56 12.08 16.20
N ALA A 83 -41.84 11.97 16.55
CA ALA A 83 -42.62 10.72 16.51
C ALA A 83 -42.59 9.98 15.14
N ARG A 84 -42.28 10.69 14.05
CA ARG A 84 -42.14 10.13 12.69
C ARG A 84 -40.90 9.24 12.52
N ASN A 85 -39.83 9.50 13.27
CA ASN A 85 -38.54 8.78 13.16
C ASN A 85 -38.43 7.54 14.05
N ARG A 86 -39.43 7.26 14.91
CA ARG A 86 -39.45 6.03 15.73
C ARG A 86 -39.71 4.77 14.88
N ARG A 87 -40.61 4.85 13.91
CA ARG A 87 -41.08 3.68 13.13
C ARG A 87 -40.02 3.02 12.22
N LEU A 88 -38.90 3.70 11.96
CA LEU A 88 -37.82 3.19 11.10
C LEU A 88 -36.67 2.54 11.88
N ALA A 89 -36.61 2.72 13.21
CA ALA A 89 -35.54 2.13 14.04
C ALA A 89 -35.89 0.71 14.54
N ASP A 90 -37.18 0.35 14.51
CA ASP A 90 -37.69 -0.91 15.08
C ASP A 90 -37.84 -2.04 14.03
N THR A 91 -37.44 -1.82 12.77
CA THR A 91 -37.38 -2.90 11.78
C THR A 91 -36.02 -3.59 11.87
N GLU A 92 -35.88 -4.51 12.83
CA GLU A 92 -34.82 -5.51 12.81
C GLU A 92 -34.91 -6.33 11.51
N PRO A 93 -33.79 -6.60 10.82
CA PRO A 93 -33.78 -7.59 9.74
C PRO A 93 -33.98 -8.97 10.37
N GLN A 94 -35.17 -9.55 10.20
CA GLN A 94 -35.38 -10.96 10.53
C GLN A 94 -34.44 -11.81 9.67
N THR A 95 -33.42 -12.39 10.30
CA THR A 95 -32.67 -13.50 9.72
C THR A 95 -33.58 -14.73 9.69
N PRO A 96 -33.87 -15.33 8.53
CA PRO A 96 -34.61 -16.59 8.49
C PRO A 96 -33.72 -17.70 9.06
N GLY A 97 -34.15 -18.25 10.20
CA GLY A 97 -33.57 -19.45 10.80
C GLY A 97 -33.97 -20.71 10.03
N MET A 98 -33.07 -21.69 10.06
CA MET A 98 -33.08 -22.99 9.37
C MET A 98 -34.39 -23.77 9.41
#